data_AF-A0A8S0VEU5-F1
#
_entry.id   AF-A0A8S0VEU5-F1
#
_cell.length_a   1.000
_cell.length_b   1.000
_cell.length_c   1.000
_cell.angle_alpha   90.00
_cell.angle_beta   90.00
_cell.angle_gamma   90.00
#
_symmetry.space_group_name_H-M   'P 1'
#
loop_
_entity.id
_entity.type
_entity.pdbx_description
1 polymer ?
#
loop_
_entity_poly.entity_id
_entity_poly.type
_entity_poly.pdbx_seq_one_letter_code
_entity_poly.pdbx_strand_id
1 'polypeptide(L)'
;MAKEGRVHPDCRNTSNPYHGCSEYCFKIIAESKKKMNNDTGMRAIKDSDQANAVAILDQEEKHEIDGEGGDSGGEADTDGEDNTEKDFKNLTGKQKRLFELRLKMNEARKANRTAMSQNIKKWEKEPAPAGWDVFNQRTLYNAYKKRTKNIDVDLEGYSKMKESDPEFYREASSLQYGKAPKISEEKIDKMVKELKDKEEKARSFSRRRKYREEKDIDSINDRNEHFNKKIERAFGKYTLEIKNNLERGTTLPD
;
A
#
# COMPACT_ATOMS: atom_id res chain seq x y z
N MET A 1 30.47 44.53 -23.38
CA MET A 1 31.11 43.97 -22.17
C MET A 1 30.01 43.45 -21.25
N ALA A 2 29.71 42.15 -21.34
CA ALA A 2 28.63 41.51 -20.58
C ALA A 2 29.08 41.29 -19.13
N LYS A 3 28.30 41.80 -18.17
CA LYS A 3 28.58 41.71 -16.74
C LYS A 3 28.17 40.33 -16.23
N GLU A 4 29.13 39.41 -16.16
CA GLU A 4 29.00 38.16 -15.43
C GLU A 4 28.78 38.47 -13.93
N GLY A 5 27.76 37.84 -13.31
CA GLY A 5 27.75 37.61 -11.86
C GLY A 5 26.85 38.45 -10.94
N ARG A 6 25.62 38.85 -11.35
CA ARG A 6 24.64 39.44 -10.39
C ARG A 6 23.68 38.46 -9.73
N VAL A 7 23.71 37.19 -10.14
CA VAL A 7 22.79 36.15 -9.65
C VAL A 7 23.59 35.02 -9.03
N HIS A 8 23.20 34.64 -7.81
CA HIS A 8 23.80 33.53 -7.10
C HIS A 8 23.38 32.20 -7.76
N PRO A 9 24.27 31.21 -7.96
CA PRO A 9 23.96 29.95 -8.65
C PRO A 9 22.76 29.21 -8.03
N ASP A 10 22.67 29.18 -6.70
CA ASP A 10 21.55 28.58 -5.95
C ASP A 10 20.26 29.44 -5.91
N CYS A 11 20.19 30.55 -6.66
CA CYS A 11 19.00 31.38 -6.68
C CYS A 11 17.87 30.69 -7.47
N ARG A 12 16.65 30.69 -6.92
CA ARG A 12 15.45 30.20 -7.60
C ARG A 12 15.20 30.87 -8.97
N ASN A 13 15.71 32.09 -9.15
CA ASN A 13 15.54 32.89 -10.36
C ASN A 13 16.79 32.89 -11.26
N THR A 14 17.71 31.94 -11.08
CA THR A 14 18.92 31.75 -11.90
C THR A 14 18.63 31.60 -13.40
N SER A 15 17.46 31.09 -13.77
CA SER A 15 17.07 30.92 -15.18
C SER A 15 16.69 32.21 -15.91
N ASN A 16 16.56 33.34 -15.20
CA ASN A 16 16.20 34.63 -15.80
C ASN A 16 17.46 35.50 -16.05
N PRO A 17 17.86 35.76 -17.31
CA PRO A 17 19.07 36.52 -17.66
C PRO A 17 19.10 37.98 -17.17
N TYR A 18 17.93 38.56 -16.86
CA TYR A 18 17.80 39.94 -16.39
C TYR A 18 17.68 40.04 -14.86
N HIS A 19 17.65 38.90 -14.16
CA HIS A 19 17.55 38.90 -12.71
C HIS A 19 18.85 39.39 -12.05
N GLY A 20 18.73 40.03 -10.90
CA GLY A 20 19.82 40.29 -9.97
C GLY A 20 19.34 39.91 -8.57
N CYS A 21 20.13 39.14 -7.84
CA CYS A 21 19.74 38.71 -6.50
C CYS A 21 19.62 39.92 -5.57
N SER A 22 18.47 40.01 -4.87
CA SER A 22 18.26 40.96 -3.78
C SER A 22 18.55 40.29 -2.43
N GLU A 23 18.59 41.05 -1.33
CA GLU A 23 18.76 40.53 0.03
C GLU A 23 17.76 39.42 0.39
N TYR A 24 16.55 39.49 -0.17
CA TYR A 24 15.54 38.45 -0.01
C TYR A 24 15.99 37.11 -0.60
N CYS A 25 16.58 37.12 -1.81
CA CYS A 25 17.14 35.93 -2.42
C CYS A 25 18.24 35.31 -1.54
N PHE A 26 19.10 36.13 -0.94
CA PHE A 26 20.17 35.64 -0.07
C PHE A 26 19.64 35.05 1.26
N LYS A 27 18.58 35.62 1.85
CA LYS A 27 17.92 35.06 3.04
C LYS A 27 17.33 33.67 2.76
N ILE A 28 16.63 33.51 1.65
CA ILE A 28 16.04 32.21 1.25
C ILE A 28 17.13 31.17 0.97
N ILE A 29 18.23 31.56 0.32
CA ILE A 29 19.37 30.66 0.08
C ILE A 29 19.98 30.23 1.42
N ALA A 30 20.19 31.15 2.37
CA ALA A 30 20.73 30.83 3.69
C ALA A 30 19.79 29.90 4.51
N GLU A 31 18.48 30.14 4.47
CA GLU A 31 17.49 29.27 5.11
C GLU A 31 17.46 27.87 4.48
N SER A 32 17.55 27.78 3.16
CA SER A 32 17.60 26.49 2.45
C SER A 32 18.86 25.71 2.79
N LYS A 33 20.03 26.36 2.89
CA LYS A 33 21.30 25.73 3.30
C LYS A 33 21.25 25.26 4.77
N LYS A 34 20.60 26.01 5.66
CA LYS A 34 20.37 25.57 7.06
C LYS A 34 19.48 24.33 7.13
N LYS A 35 18.43 24.26 6.32
CA LYS A 35 17.58 23.05 6.23
C LYS A 35 18.34 21.85 5.69
N MET A 36 19.12 22.03 4.62
CA MET A 36 19.98 20.96 4.08
C MET A 36 21.00 20.47 5.11
N ASN A 37 21.62 21.38 5.87
CA ASN A 37 22.56 21.03 6.93
C ASN A 37 21.90 20.25 8.08
N ASN A 38 20.66 20.61 8.46
CA ASN A 38 19.89 19.87 9.47
C ASN A 38 19.45 18.48 8.97
N ASP A 39 19.10 18.34 7.69
CA ASP A 39 18.77 17.05 7.07
C ASP A 39 20.02 16.14 6.94
N THR A 40 21.20 16.71 6.67
CA THR A 40 22.47 15.96 6.78
C THR A 40 22.88 15.66 8.21
N GLY A 41 22.44 16.47 9.19
CA GLY A 41 22.60 16.21 10.62
C GLY A 41 21.80 15.00 11.12
N MET A 42 20.74 14.60 10.40
CA MET A 42 20.04 13.32 10.59
C MET A 42 20.70 12.12 9.88
N ARG A 43 21.85 12.33 9.22
CA ARG A 43 22.64 11.30 8.52
C ARG A 43 23.99 11.01 9.15
N ALA A 44 24.31 11.59 10.31
CA ALA A 44 25.48 11.25 11.10
C ALA A 44 25.06 10.64 12.45
N ILE A 45 24.47 9.44 12.40
CA ILE A 45 24.51 8.54 13.55
C ILE A 45 25.96 8.06 13.62
N LYS A 46 26.67 8.49 14.65
CA LYS A 46 28.01 8.00 14.97
C LYS A 46 27.91 6.52 15.33
N ASP A 47 28.80 5.73 14.76
CA ASP A 47 29.04 4.32 15.08
C ASP A 47 29.50 4.18 16.54
N SER A 48 28.55 4.13 17.48
CA SER A 48 28.78 3.62 18.84
C SER A 48 27.52 3.11 19.55
N ASP A 49 26.32 3.32 19.00
CA ASP A 49 25.07 2.92 19.65
C ASP A 49 24.37 1.77 18.91
N GLN A 50 25.13 0.80 18.40
CA GLN A 50 24.63 -0.53 18.00
C GLN A 50 24.41 -1.44 19.22
N ALA A 51 23.77 -0.92 20.25
CA ALA A 51 23.29 -1.70 21.39
C ALA A 51 21.91 -1.24 21.91
N ASN A 52 21.35 -0.13 21.40
CA ASN A 52 20.09 0.41 21.92
C ASN A 52 18.98 0.63 20.87
N ALA A 53 19.23 0.35 19.59
CA ALA A 53 18.17 0.38 18.56
C ALA A 53 17.36 -0.92 18.46
N VAL A 54 17.86 -2.02 19.05
CA VAL A 54 17.11 -3.29 19.19
C VAL A 54 16.17 -3.25 20.40
N ALA A 55 16.36 -2.32 21.35
CA ALA A 55 15.59 -2.25 22.59
C ALA A 55 14.38 -1.30 22.56
N ILE A 56 14.17 -0.51 21.49
CA ILE A 56 13.10 0.50 21.41
C ILE A 56 11.93 0.07 20.48
N LEU A 57 12.04 -1.06 19.77
CA LEU A 57 10.92 -1.66 19.02
C LEU A 57 10.36 -2.95 19.66
N ASP A 58 10.98 -3.43 20.74
CA ASP A 58 10.56 -4.62 21.50
C ASP A 58 9.72 -4.30 22.76
N GLN A 59 9.36 -3.02 22.99
CA GLN A 59 8.57 -2.60 24.15
C GLN A 59 7.14 -2.15 23.84
N GLU A 60 6.68 -2.26 22.60
CA GLU A 60 5.25 -2.16 22.25
C GLU A 60 4.59 -3.54 22.03
N GLU A 61 5.21 -4.63 22.49
CA GLU A 61 4.69 -6.00 22.35
C GLU A 61 4.23 -6.63 23.69
N LYS A 62 3.97 -5.82 24.73
CA LYS A 62 3.48 -6.31 26.04
C LYS A 62 2.43 -5.40 26.68
N HIS A 63 1.33 -5.12 25.99
CA HIS A 63 0.04 -4.81 26.65
C HIS A 63 -1.13 -4.86 25.64
N GLU A 64 -1.41 -6.02 25.05
CA GLU A 64 -2.80 -6.39 24.79
C GLU A 64 -3.16 -7.42 25.84
N ILE A 65 -3.61 -6.91 26.98
CA ILE A 65 -4.50 -7.66 27.86
C ILE A 65 -5.74 -7.92 27.02
N ASP A 66 -6.10 -9.19 26.92
CA ASP A 66 -7.38 -9.67 26.43
C ASP A 66 -8.50 -8.94 27.17
N GLY A 67 -8.90 -7.80 26.60
CA GLY A 67 -10.02 -7.01 27.02
C GLY A 67 -11.28 -7.67 26.52
N GLU A 68 -11.73 -8.67 27.26
CA GLU A 68 -13.12 -9.12 27.29
C GLU A 68 -14.03 -7.92 27.61
N GLY A 69 -14.34 -7.13 26.59
CA GLY A 69 -15.41 -6.14 26.60
C GLY A 69 -16.66 -6.80 26.04
N GLY A 70 -17.49 -7.35 26.92
CA GLY A 70 -18.74 -7.99 26.56
C GLY A 70 -19.66 -7.07 25.75
N ASP A 71 -20.04 -7.53 24.56
CA ASP A 71 -21.39 -7.28 24.06
C ASP A 71 -22.24 -8.48 24.46
N SER A 72 -22.86 -8.33 25.63
CA SER A 72 -23.96 -9.16 26.10
C SER A 72 -25.17 -8.93 25.19
N GLY A 73 -25.25 -9.70 24.11
CA GLY A 73 -26.39 -9.77 23.22
C GLY A 73 -26.49 -11.17 22.65
N GLY A 74 -27.10 -12.08 23.43
CA GLY A 74 -27.13 -13.51 23.18
C GLY A 74 -27.65 -13.93 21.81
N GLU A 75 -27.10 -15.01 21.29
CA GLU A 75 -27.72 -16.34 21.36
C GLU A 75 -26.72 -17.34 20.77
N ALA A 76 -26.34 -18.33 21.59
CA ALA A 76 -25.63 -19.50 21.12
C ALA A 76 -26.62 -20.33 20.28
N ASP A 77 -26.58 -20.19 18.96
CA ASP A 77 -27.07 -21.25 18.09
C ASP A 77 -26.00 -22.36 18.13
N THR A 78 -26.14 -23.26 19.12
CA THR A 78 -25.46 -24.55 19.14
C THR A 78 -25.85 -25.31 17.88
N ASP A 79 -24.93 -25.36 16.92
CA ASP A 79 -25.00 -26.24 15.76
C ASP A 79 -24.86 -27.70 16.25
N GLY A 80 -25.99 -28.28 16.63
CA GLY A 80 -26.17 -29.73 16.70
C GLY A 80 -26.15 -30.29 15.28
N GLU A 81 -24.95 -30.46 14.73
CA GLU A 81 -24.69 -31.22 13.52
C GLU A 81 -24.94 -32.71 13.83
N ASP A 82 -26.20 -33.13 13.80
CA ASP A 82 -26.63 -34.53 13.61
C ASP A 82 -28.16 -34.56 13.78
N ASN A 83 -28.93 -34.47 12.68
CA ASN A 83 -30.35 -34.91 12.51
C ASN A 83 -31.16 -34.10 11.46
N THR A 84 -30.54 -33.22 10.65
CA THR A 84 -31.26 -32.36 9.68
C THR A 84 -32.06 -33.11 8.61
N GLU A 85 -31.68 -34.36 8.29
CA GLU A 85 -32.31 -35.15 7.22
C GLU A 85 -33.48 -36.04 7.71
N LYS A 86 -33.46 -36.45 8.98
CA LYS A 86 -34.48 -37.36 9.56
C LYS A 86 -35.80 -36.62 9.85
N ASP A 87 -35.75 -35.32 10.12
CA ASP A 87 -36.94 -34.54 10.44
C ASP A 87 -37.74 -34.16 9.18
N PHE A 88 -37.08 -33.90 8.05
CA PHE A 88 -37.69 -33.44 6.79
C PHE A 88 -38.77 -34.40 6.21
N LYS A 89 -38.63 -35.70 6.47
CA LYS A 89 -39.53 -36.74 5.97
C LYS A 89 -40.84 -36.83 6.76
N ASN A 90 -40.83 -36.47 8.06
CA ASN A 90 -41.97 -36.60 8.97
C ASN A 90 -42.80 -35.32 9.15
N LEU A 91 -42.40 -34.19 8.54
CA LEU A 91 -43.13 -32.92 8.60
C LEU A 91 -44.31 -32.86 7.62
N THR A 92 -45.42 -32.24 8.04
CA THR A 92 -46.57 -31.94 7.15
C THR A 92 -46.18 -30.91 6.08
N GLY A 93 -46.91 -30.84 4.95
CA GLY A 93 -46.56 -29.95 3.83
C GLY A 93 -46.38 -28.47 4.20
N LYS A 94 -47.16 -27.96 5.16
CA LYS A 94 -47.02 -26.60 5.71
C LYS A 94 -45.75 -26.41 6.53
N GLN A 95 -45.36 -27.42 7.30
CA GLN A 95 -44.16 -27.40 8.13
C GLN A 95 -42.88 -27.49 7.27
N LYS A 96 -42.89 -28.26 6.17
CA LYS A 96 -41.78 -28.30 5.21
C LYS A 96 -41.51 -26.93 4.58
N ARG A 97 -42.57 -26.22 4.16
CA ARG A 97 -42.45 -24.84 3.65
C ARG A 97 -41.90 -23.87 4.70
N LEU A 98 -42.29 -24.03 5.96
CA LEU A 98 -41.77 -23.19 7.05
C LEU A 98 -40.29 -23.47 7.34
N PHE A 99 -39.87 -24.74 7.30
CA PHE A 99 -38.46 -25.11 7.46
C PHE A 99 -37.60 -24.57 6.32
N GLU A 100 -38.05 -24.72 5.07
CA GLU A 100 -37.38 -24.16 3.89
C GLU A 100 -37.26 -22.64 3.98
N LEU A 101 -38.33 -21.96 4.42
CA LEU A 101 -38.31 -20.51 4.65
C LEU A 101 -37.32 -20.12 5.76
N ARG A 102 -37.23 -20.89 6.85
CA ARG A 102 -36.28 -20.66 7.95
C ARG A 102 -34.83 -20.83 7.48
N LEU A 103 -34.56 -21.86 6.69
CA LEU A 103 -33.24 -22.09 6.09
C LEU A 103 -32.83 -20.92 5.20
N LYS A 104 -33.73 -20.49 4.30
CA LYS A 104 -33.51 -19.35 3.41
C LYS A 104 -33.32 -18.03 4.18
N MET A 105 -34.06 -17.83 5.27
CA MET A 105 -33.90 -16.65 6.14
C MET A 105 -32.58 -16.68 6.91
N ASN A 106 -32.13 -17.84 7.38
CA ASN A 106 -30.83 -17.99 8.05
C ASN A 106 -29.66 -17.76 7.09
N GLU A 107 -29.75 -18.30 5.87
CA GLU A 107 -28.79 -18.01 4.79
C GLU A 107 -28.75 -16.52 4.47
N ALA A 108 -29.89 -15.85 4.34
CA ALA A 108 -29.97 -14.41 4.09
C ALA A 108 -29.36 -13.59 5.24
N ARG A 109 -29.61 -13.96 6.50
CA ARG A 109 -28.99 -13.32 7.68
C ARG A 109 -27.46 -13.48 7.66
N LYS A 110 -26.95 -14.67 7.36
CA LYS A 110 -25.51 -14.94 7.25
C LYS A 110 -24.87 -14.17 6.09
N ALA A 111 -25.54 -14.10 4.95
CA ALA A 111 -25.12 -13.30 3.80
C ALA A 111 -25.05 -11.80 4.14
N ASN A 112 -26.06 -11.26 4.83
CA ASN A 112 -26.06 -9.86 5.26
C ASN A 112 -24.98 -9.56 6.29
N ARG A 113 -24.74 -10.46 7.26
CA ARG A 113 -23.68 -10.32 8.27
C ARG A 113 -22.29 -10.34 7.64
N THR A 114 -22.06 -11.25 6.70
CA THR A 114 -20.79 -11.34 5.97
C THR A 114 -20.60 -10.13 5.05
N ALA A 115 -21.64 -9.66 4.36
CA ALA A 115 -21.58 -8.43 3.57
C ALA A 115 -21.29 -7.18 4.43
N MET A 116 -21.92 -7.06 5.61
CA MET A 116 -21.67 -5.98 6.57
C MET A 116 -20.23 -6.00 7.07
N SER A 117 -19.73 -7.16 7.54
CA SER A 117 -18.34 -7.28 8.00
C SER A 117 -17.33 -7.02 6.88
N GLN A 118 -17.60 -7.41 5.64
CA GLN A 118 -16.77 -7.07 4.49
C GLN A 118 -16.77 -5.56 4.20
N ASN A 119 -17.91 -4.89 4.36
CA ASN A 119 -17.99 -3.44 4.18
C ASN A 119 -17.20 -2.71 5.27
N ILE A 120 -17.37 -3.08 6.54
CA ILE A 120 -16.57 -2.55 7.66
C ILE A 120 -15.07 -2.70 7.37
N LYS A 121 -14.63 -3.91 7.00
CA LYS A 121 -13.24 -4.19 6.59
C LYS A 121 -12.76 -3.40 5.37
N LYS A 122 -13.64 -2.83 4.54
CA LYS A 122 -13.25 -1.93 3.43
C LYS A 122 -13.02 -0.52 3.94
N TRP A 123 -13.84 -0.05 4.87
CA TRP A 123 -13.75 1.29 5.46
C TRP A 123 -12.56 1.41 6.42
N GLU A 124 -12.21 0.32 7.13
CA GLU A 124 -11.07 0.28 8.06
C GLU A 124 -9.69 0.17 7.38
N LYS A 125 -9.65 -0.13 6.08
CA LYS A 125 -8.37 -0.20 5.36
C LYS A 125 -7.79 1.20 5.24
N GLU A 126 -6.59 1.38 5.79
CA GLU A 126 -5.81 2.59 5.57
C GLU A 126 -5.68 2.88 4.06
N PRO A 127 -5.78 4.15 3.65
CA PRO A 127 -5.64 4.52 2.25
C PRO A 127 -4.30 4.03 1.71
N ALA A 128 -4.32 3.45 0.51
CA ALA A 128 -3.10 3.01 -0.12
C ALA A 128 -2.12 4.19 -0.26
N PRO A 129 -0.82 3.98 0.00
CA PRO A 129 0.18 5.04 -0.16
C PRO A 129 0.11 5.62 -1.57
N ALA A 130 0.09 6.94 -1.66
CA ALA A 130 -0.13 7.67 -2.92
C ALA A 130 1.04 8.61 -3.21
N GLY A 131 1.31 8.85 -4.50
CA GLY A 131 2.37 9.77 -4.93
C GLY A 131 3.76 9.32 -4.48
N TRP A 132 4.50 10.23 -3.81
CA TRP A 132 5.87 9.99 -3.35
C TRP A 132 5.97 8.97 -2.21
N ASP A 133 4.90 8.76 -1.43
CA ASP A 133 4.89 7.78 -0.34
C ASP A 133 4.98 6.32 -0.82
N VAL A 134 4.71 6.06 -2.10
CA VAL A 134 4.92 4.74 -2.71
C VAL A 134 6.40 4.31 -2.67
N PHE A 135 7.33 5.26 -2.60
CA PHE A 135 8.78 5.02 -2.57
C PHE A 135 9.41 5.19 -1.19
N ASN A 136 8.59 5.41 -0.16
CA ASN A 136 9.05 5.54 1.22
C ASN A 136 9.64 4.21 1.75
N GLN A 137 10.57 4.28 2.69
CA GLN A 137 11.14 3.10 3.35
C GLN A 137 10.06 2.20 3.97
N ARG A 138 9.00 2.76 4.56
CA ARG A 138 7.89 1.99 5.15
C ARG A 138 7.14 1.16 4.09
N THR A 139 6.91 1.69 2.90
CA THR A 139 6.19 0.99 1.83
C THR A 139 7.07 -0.07 1.18
N LEU A 140 8.37 0.21 1.01
CA LEU A 140 9.37 -0.78 0.59
C LEU A 140 9.49 -1.94 1.60
N TYR A 141 9.52 -1.64 2.90
CA TYR A 141 9.53 -2.64 3.96
C TYR A 141 8.24 -3.48 3.95
N ASN A 142 7.07 -2.86 3.83
CA ASN A 142 5.80 -3.59 3.74
C ASN A 142 5.73 -4.49 2.51
N ALA A 143 6.30 -4.05 1.38
CA ALA A 143 6.42 -4.88 0.18
C ALA A 143 7.36 -6.08 0.43
N TYR A 144 8.49 -5.87 1.11
CA TYR A 144 9.38 -6.95 1.53
C TYR A 144 8.68 -7.94 2.48
N LYS A 145 8.01 -7.45 3.54
CA LYS A 145 7.26 -8.27 4.50
C LYS A 145 6.16 -9.11 3.84
N LYS A 146 5.50 -8.57 2.80
CA LYS A 146 4.53 -9.35 1.99
C LYS A 146 5.20 -10.43 1.16
N ARG A 147 6.39 -10.16 0.62
CA ARG A 147 7.15 -11.14 -0.16
C ARG A 147 7.64 -12.28 0.72
N THR A 148 8.23 -11.97 1.88
CA THR A 148 8.75 -13.01 2.79
C THR A 148 7.66 -13.94 3.30
N LYS A 149 6.43 -13.44 3.50
CA LYS A 149 5.26 -14.27 3.85
C LYS A 149 4.86 -15.28 2.76
N ASN A 150 5.24 -15.05 1.51
CA ASN A 150 4.91 -15.91 0.37
C ASN A 150 6.06 -16.86 0.00
N ILE A 151 7.14 -16.89 0.78
CA ILE A 151 8.27 -17.80 0.54
C ILE A 151 8.00 -19.10 1.30
N ASP A 152 7.94 -20.21 0.57
CA ASP A 152 7.83 -21.54 1.16
C ASP A 152 9.21 -22.01 1.65
N VAL A 153 9.34 -22.23 2.95
CA VAL A 153 10.59 -22.68 3.59
C VAL A 153 10.59 -24.20 3.72
N ASP A 154 11.53 -24.85 3.03
CA ASP A 154 11.76 -26.30 3.15
C ASP A 154 12.66 -26.61 4.36
N LEU A 155 12.04 -27.11 5.43
CA LEU A 155 12.71 -27.44 6.68
C LEU A 155 13.60 -28.69 6.58
N GLU A 156 13.25 -29.64 5.70
CA GLU A 156 14.04 -30.88 5.53
C GLU A 156 15.34 -30.60 4.80
N GLY A 157 15.27 -29.84 3.69
CA GLY A 157 16.44 -29.39 2.95
C GLY A 157 17.37 -28.53 3.81
N TYR A 158 16.80 -27.71 4.69
CA TYR A 158 17.56 -26.93 5.67
C TYR A 158 18.29 -27.82 6.68
N SER A 159 17.61 -28.84 7.22
CA SER A 159 18.20 -29.75 8.22
C SER A 159 19.34 -30.58 7.64
N LYS A 160 19.20 -31.07 6.41
CA LYS A 160 20.26 -31.76 5.66
C LYS A 160 21.49 -30.86 5.43
N MET A 161 21.26 -29.60 5.04
CA MET A 161 22.36 -28.64 4.87
C MET A 161 23.08 -28.36 6.21
N LYS A 162 22.32 -28.25 7.30
CA LYS A 162 22.85 -28.04 8.65
C LYS A 162 23.72 -29.20 9.13
N GLU A 163 23.35 -30.44 8.82
CA GLU A 163 24.15 -31.62 9.15
C GLU A 163 25.40 -31.76 8.28
N SER A 164 25.32 -31.33 7.01
CA SER A 164 26.42 -31.44 6.05
C SER A 164 27.57 -30.45 6.30
N ASP A 165 27.28 -29.25 6.80
CA ASP A 165 28.26 -28.18 7.00
C ASP A 165 28.51 -27.96 8.50
N PRO A 166 29.68 -28.35 9.04
CA PRO A 166 30.04 -28.04 10.43
C PRO A 166 30.10 -26.54 10.73
N GLU A 167 30.35 -25.70 9.72
CA GLU A 167 30.39 -24.23 9.81
C GLU A 167 29.11 -23.61 9.21
N PHE A 168 27.96 -24.25 9.48
CA PHE A 168 26.66 -23.81 8.96
C PHE A 168 26.28 -22.40 9.41
N TYR A 169 26.50 -22.09 10.69
CA TYR A 169 26.29 -20.75 11.24
C TYR A 169 27.58 -19.95 11.09
N ARG A 170 27.63 -19.09 10.06
CA ARG A 170 28.83 -18.32 9.73
C ARG A 170 28.79 -16.95 10.39
N GLU A 171 29.91 -16.57 11.00
CA GLU A 171 30.15 -15.23 11.53
C GLU A 171 30.60 -14.27 10.42
N ALA A 172 30.47 -12.96 10.64
CA ALA A 172 30.86 -11.92 9.66
C ALA A 172 32.33 -12.03 9.19
N SER A 173 33.20 -12.66 9.99
CA SER A 173 34.62 -12.87 9.70
C SER A 173 34.94 -14.20 8.98
N SER A 174 33.95 -15.04 8.67
CA SER A 174 34.19 -16.33 8.02
C SER A 174 34.69 -16.17 6.57
N LEU A 175 35.80 -16.82 6.24
CA LEU A 175 36.46 -16.78 4.92
C LEU A 175 35.72 -17.61 3.85
N GLN A 176 34.64 -18.31 4.22
CA GLN A 176 33.89 -19.21 3.34
C GLN A 176 32.93 -18.47 2.37
N TYR A 177 32.86 -17.14 2.42
CA TYR A 177 32.07 -16.33 1.50
C TYR A 177 32.52 -16.56 0.04
N GLY A 178 31.58 -16.92 -0.84
CA GLY A 178 31.84 -17.20 -2.25
C GLY A 178 32.08 -18.68 -2.61
N LYS A 179 32.25 -19.59 -1.64
CA LYS A 179 32.37 -21.04 -1.89
C LYS A 179 31.03 -21.80 -1.76
N ALA A 180 29.90 -21.12 -2.01
CA ALA A 180 28.59 -21.72 -1.81
C ALA A 180 28.39 -22.96 -2.71
N PRO A 181 27.73 -24.03 -2.21
CA PRO A 181 27.41 -25.19 -3.02
C PRO A 181 26.52 -24.78 -4.20
N LYS A 182 26.66 -25.49 -5.33
CA LYS A 182 25.82 -25.26 -6.50
C LYS A 182 24.35 -25.46 -6.11
N ILE A 183 23.54 -24.43 -6.32
CA ILE A 183 22.11 -24.42 -6.00
C ILE A 183 21.39 -25.34 -6.99
N SER A 184 20.41 -26.11 -6.53
CA SER A 184 19.61 -26.96 -7.41
C SER A 184 18.80 -26.12 -8.40
N GLU A 185 18.60 -26.65 -9.61
CA GLU A 185 17.83 -25.98 -10.67
C GLU A 185 16.41 -25.63 -10.21
N GLU A 186 15.76 -26.50 -9.44
CA GLU A 186 14.43 -26.25 -8.87
C GLU A 186 14.36 -24.98 -8.00
N LYS A 187 15.40 -24.68 -7.23
CA LYS A 187 15.45 -23.46 -6.40
C LYS A 187 15.67 -22.22 -7.27
N ILE A 188 16.42 -22.35 -8.36
CA ILE A 188 16.61 -21.29 -9.36
C ILE A 188 15.28 -21.01 -10.06
N ASP A 189 14.54 -22.04 -10.46
CA ASP A 189 13.23 -21.90 -11.10
C ASP A 189 12.20 -21.20 -10.19
N LYS A 190 12.19 -21.53 -8.89
CA LYS A 190 11.35 -20.83 -7.89
C LYS A 190 11.68 -19.34 -7.82
N MET A 191 12.96 -18.97 -7.80
CA MET A 191 13.40 -17.57 -7.83
C MET A 191 12.98 -16.87 -9.13
N VAL A 192 13.17 -17.52 -10.28
CA VAL A 192 12.76 -16.97 -11.60
C VAL A 192 11.26 -16.74 -11.64
N LYS A 193 10.46 -17.65 -11.07
CA LYS A 193 9.01 -17.50 -10.94
C LYS A 193 8.64 -16.26 -10.10
N GLU A 194 9.25 -16.06 -8.93
CA GLU A 194 9.02 -14.85 -8.12
C GLU A 194 9.34 -13.56 -8.90
N LEU A 195 10.43 -13.56 -9.68
CA LEU A 195 10.81 -12.41 -10.51
C LEU A 195 9.78 -12.12 -11.62
N LYS A 196 9.27 -13.15 -12.29
CA LYS A 196 8.21 -13.00 -13.29
C LYS A 196 6.91 -12.48 -12.67
N ASP A 197 6.51 -13.03 -11.53
CA ASP A 197 5.32 -12.57 -10.80
C ASP A 197 5.45 -11.10 -10.37
N LYS A 198 6.66 -10.66 -10.00
CA LYS A 198 6.96 -9.26 -9.70
C LYS A 198 6.82 -8.37 -10.93
N GLU A 199 7.33 -8.82 -12.08
CA GLU A 199 7.22 -8.08 -13.32
C GLU A 199 5.75 -7.94 -13.77
N GLU A 200 4.94 -8.98 -13.62
CA GLU A 200 3.50 -8.94 -13.89
C GLU A 200 2.75 -8.00 -12.94
N LYS A 201 3.08 -8.02 -11.64
CA LYS A 201 2.53 -7.08 -10.65
C LYS A 201 2.92 -5.63 -10.96
N ALA A 202 4.15 -5.39 -11.42
CA ALA A 202 4.59 -4.06 -11.83
C ALA A 202 3.85 -3.57 -13.09
N ARG A 203 3.68 -4.44 -14.09
CA ARG A 203 2.91 -4.14 -15.32
C ARG A 203 1.45 -3.82 -15.03
N SER A 204 0.82 -4.52 -14.08
CA SER A 204 -0.58 -4.33 -13.69
C SER A 204 -0.80 -3.23 -12.63
N PHE A 205 0.26 -2.55 -12.18
CA PHE A 205 0.17 -1.47 -11.18
C PHE A 205 -0.69 -0.30 -11.67
N SER A 206 -0.53 0.08 -12.94
CA SER A 206 -1.36 1.11 -13.59
C SER A 206 -2.55 0.45 -14.28
N ARG A 207 -3.73 0.49 -13.65
CA ARG A 207 -4.97 -0.01 -14.25
C ARG A 207 -5.56 1.01 -15.23
N ARG A 208 -5.82 0.60 -16.47
CA ARG A 208 -6.54 1.42 -17.45
C ARG A 208 -7.99 1.61 -17.00
N ARG A 209 -8.46 2.86 -16.96
CA ARG A 209 -9.88 3.16 -16.68
C ARG A 209 -10.72 2.81 -17.91
N LYS A 210 -11.88 2.16 -17.71
CA LYS A 210 -12.83 1.82 -18.79
C LYS A 210 -13.36 3.09 -19.44
N TYR A 211 -13.34 3.15 -20.77
CA TYR A 211 -13.99 4.21 -21.54
C TYR A 211 -15.51 4.06 -21.43
N ARG A 212 -16.22 5.17 -21.27
CA ARG A 212 -17.69 5.21 -21.26
C ARG A 212 -18.11 6.09 -22.43
N GLU A 213 -18.89 5.51 -23.35
CA GLU A 213 -19.35 6.18 -24.58
C GLU A 213 -20.32 7.33 -24.29
N GLU A 214 -21.04 7.28 -23.17
CA GLU A 214 -21.96 8.34 -22.72
C GLU A 214 -21.24 9.63 -22.29
N LYS A 215 -19.92 9.59 -22.07
CA LYS A 215 -19.19 10.79 -21.65
C LYS A 215 -18.97 11.72 -22.83
N ASP A 216 -19.26 12.99 -22.62
CA ASP A 216 -18.92 14.04 -23.57
C ASP A 216 -17.43 14.03 -23.90
N ILE A 217 -17.14 14.03 -25.20
CA ILE A 217 -15.78 13.95 -25.72
C ILE A 217 -15.22 15.37 -25.81
N ASP A 218 -14.33 15.71 -24.89
CA ASP A 218 -13.68 17.02 -24.78
C ASP A 218 -12.36 17.12 -25.58
N SER A 219 -11.99 16.06 -26.32
CA SER A 219 -10.65 15.88 -26.89
C SER A 219 -10.69 15.27 -28.29
N ILE A 220 -9.81 15.78 -29.16
CA ILE A 220 -9.68 15.35 -30.56
C ILE A 220 -8.72 14.15 -30.70
N ASN A 221 -7.73 14.01 -29.80
CA ASN A 221 -6.74 12.94 -29.83
C ASN A 221 -6.42 12.42 -28.41
N ASP A 222 -5.87 11.20 -28.31
CA ASP A 222 -5.53 10.55 -27.02
C ASP A 222 -4.57 11.38 -26.15
N ARG A 223 -3.62 12.07 -26.79
CA ARG A 223 -2.65 12.91 -26.06
C ARG A 223 -3.32 14.13 -25.44
N ASN A 224 -4.31 14.70 -26.12
CA ASN A 224 -5.14 15.79 -25.66
C ASN A 224 -6.10 15.32 -24.57
N GLU A 225 -6.71 14.14 -24.71
CA GLU A 225 -7.54 13.53 -23.64
C GLU A 225 -6.71 13.35 -22.36
N HIS A 226 -5.46 12.87 -22.48
CA HIS A 226 -4.54 12.77 -21.36
C HIS A 226 -4.16 14.14 -20.75
N PHE A 227 -4.01 15.17 -21.58
CA PHE A 227 -3.74 16.54 -21.15
C PHE A 227 -4.94 17.16 -20.42
N ASN A 228 -6.14 17.08 -20.99
CA ASN A 228 -7.39 17.51 -20.37
C ASN A 228 -7.61 16.80 -19.02
N LYS A 229 -7.43 15.48 -18.96
CA LYS A 229 -7.47 14.71 -17.69
C LYS A 229 -6.44 15.18 -16.67
N LYS A 230 -5.31 15.77 -17.09
CA LYS A 230 -4.28 16.31 -16.19
C LYS A 230 -4.70 17.67 -15.64
N ILE A 231 -5.26 18.54 -16.49
CA ILE A 231 -5.82 19.83 -16.10
C ILE A 231 -6.99 19.65 -15.14
N GLU A 232 -7.93 18.75 -15.45
CA GLU A 232 -9.06 18.42 -14.57
C GLU A 232 -8.61 17.96 -13.18
N ARG A 233 -7.54 17.16 -13.09
CA ARG A 233 -6.99 16.72 -11.79
C ARG A 233 -6.38 17.86 -10.97
N ALA A 234 -5.77 18.85 -11.62
CA ALA A 234 -5.09 19.94 -10.93
C ALA A 234 -6.03 21.12 -10.63
N PHE A 235 -6.89 21.47 -11.58
CA PHE A 235 -7.71 22.68 -11.55
C PHE A 235 -9.21 22.41 -11.41
N GLY A 236 -9.66 21.18 -11.64
CA GLY A 236 -11.09 20.84 -11.62
C GLY A 236 -11.78 21.22 -10.32
N LYS A 237 -11.09 21.13 -9.17
CA LYS A 237 -11.61 21.58 -7.87
C LYS A 237 -11.90 23.09 -7.82
N TYR A 238 -11.09 23.90 -8.51
CA TYR A 238 -11.20 25.35 -8.52
C TYR A 238 -12.10 25.87 -9.64
N THR A 239 -12.30 25.10 -10.71
CA THR A 239 -13.10 25.49 -11.88
C THR A 239 -14.52 24.91 -11.88
N LEU A 240 -14.97 24.30 -10.77
CA LEU A 240 -16.32 23.71 -10.65
C LEU A 240 -17.43 24.72 -10.94
N GLU A 241 -17.33 25.94 -10.41
CA GLU A 241 -18.33 26.98 -10.62
C GLU A 241 -18.40 27.42 -12.08
N ILE A 242 -17.24 27.59 -12.72
CA ILE A 242 -17.15 27.93 -14.14
C ILE A 242 -17.78 26.82 -15.00
N LYS A 243 -17.50 25.56 -14.67
CA LYS A 243 -18.07 24.40 -15.36
C LYS A 243 -19.59 24.32 -15.20
N ASN A 244 -20.09 24.48 -13.97
CA ASN A 244 -21.53 24.49 -13.70
C ASN A 244 -22.24 25.64 -14.42
N ASN A 245 -21.61 26.82 -14.49
CA ASN A 245 -22.17 27.97 -15.21
C ASN A 245 -22.22 27.71 -16.73
N LEU A 246 -21.20 27.06 -17.30
CA LEU A 246 -21.21 26.63 -18.71
C LEU A 246 -22.34 25.63 -18.99
N GLU A 247 -22.52 24.64 -18.12
CA GLU A 247 -23.60 23.64 -18.22
C GLU A 247 -24.99 24.27 -18.04
N ARG A 248 -25.10 25.39 -17.31
CA ARG A 248 -26.34 26.17 -17.11
C ARG A 248 -26.60 27.22 -18.19
N GLY A 249 -25.71 27.38 -19.17
CA GLY A 249 -25.89 28.38 -20.25
C GLY A 249 -25.41 29.78 -19.88
N THR A 250 -24.35 29.90 -19.08
CA THR A 250 -23.64 31.15 -18.72
C THR A 250 -24.42 32.16 -17.88
N THR A 251 -25.55 31.76 -17.29
CA THR A 251 -26.29 32.56 -16.31
C THR A 251 -25.61 32.51 -14.93
N LEU A 252 -25.53 33.67 -14.26
CA LEU A 252 -25.02 33.75 -12.89
C LEU A 252 -26.03 33.14 -11.91
N PRO A 253 -25.58 32.56 -10.78
CA PRO A 253 -26.47 32.14 -9.70
C PRO A 253 -27.18 33.36 -9.10
N ASP A 254 -28.49 33.27 -8.89
CA ASP A 254 -29.25 34.21 -8.05
C ASP A 254 -28.80 34.14 -6.58
#